data_AF-A0AA37LXN7-F1
#
_entry.id   AF-A0AA37LXN7-F1
#
_cell.length_a   1.000
_cell.length_b   1.000
_cell.length_c   1.000
_cell.angle_alpha   90.00
_cell.angle_beta   90.00
_cell.angle_gamma   90.00
#
_symmetry.space_group_name_H-M   'P 1'
#
loop_
_entity.id
_entity.type
_entity.pdbx_description
1 polymer ?
#
loop_
_entity_poly.entity_id
_entity_poly.type
_entity_poly.pdbx_seq_one_letter_code
_entity_poly.pdbx_strand_id
1 'polypeptide(L)'
;MRRLRTSDVAAQNQFFEAVANAIAVWNYLNHPDVLPTVQDNRQNIIDAARLIATLITEFASLEALVMEFDDAWYENAADRTRTWVDEMLDEMEQGLAPLILSGRAPPNTSAIVAMIASMRNLRGDIRAPPRKKKP
;
A
#
# COMPACT_ATOMS: atom_id res chain seq x y z
N MET A 1 -8.38 10.27 -38.39
CA MET A 1 -7.72 10.71 -37.13
C MET A 1 -8.76 10.83 -36.03
N ARG A 2 -8.85 9.84 -35.13
CA ARG A 2 -9.78 9.86 -33.99
C ARG A 2 -9.02 10.45 -32.80
N ARG A 3 -9.41 11.64 -32.33
CA ARG A 3 -8.85 12.25 -31.11
C ARG A 3 -9.08 11.26 -29.96
N LEU A 4 -8.01 10.83 -29.29
CA LEU A 4 -8.11 10.27 -27.94
C LEU A 4 -8.95 11.25 -27.13
N ARG A 5 -10.08 10.82 -26.58
CA ARG A 5 -10.93 11.71 -25.80
C ARG A 5 -10.19 11.99 -24.50
N THR A 6 -10.08 13.26 -24.13
CA THR A 6 -9.41 13.74 -22.92
C THR A 6 -9.88 13.02 -21.65
N SER A 7 -11.09 12.45 -21.67
CA SER A 7 -11.66 11.57 -20.64
C SER A 7 -10.87 10.28 -20.41
N ASP A 8 -10.36 9.65 -21.47
CA ASP A 8 -9.71 8.34 -21.40
C ASP A 8 -8.31 8.47 -20.78
N VAL A 9 -7.63 9.58 -21.06
CA VAL A 9 -6.35 9.95 -20.45
C VAL A 9 -6.52 10.36 -18.98
N ALA A 10 -7.60 11.09 -18.66
CA ALA A 10 -7.88 11.50 -17.28
C ALA A 10 -8.20 10.30 -16.37
N ALA A 11 -9.03 9.35 -16.84
CA ALA A 11 -9.35 8.13 -16.09
C ALA A 11 -8.12 7.24 -15.90
N GLN A 12 -7.28 7.12 -16.94
CA GLN A 12 -6.00 6.43 -16.85
C GLN A 12 -5.08 7.05 -15.79
N ASN A 13 -4.90 8.37 -15.82
CA ASN A 13 -4.05 9.08 -14.86
C ASN A 13 -4.54 8.90 -13.43
N GLN A 14 -5.85 9.03 -13.22
CA GLN A 14 -6.47 8.85 -11.90
C GLN A 14 -6.25 7.44 -11.34
N PHE A 15 -6.30 6.42 -12.20
CA PHE A 15 -6.06 5.05 -11.76
C PHE A 15 -4.59 4.82 -11.38
N PHE A 16 -3.65 5.23 -12.24
CA PHE A 16 -2.22 5.11 -11.90
C PHE A 16 -1.85 5.94 -10.67
N GLU A 17 -2.49 7.09 -10.47
CA GLU A 17 -2.35 7.90 -9.27
C GLU A 17 -2.86 7.15 -8.03
N ALA A 18 -3.97 6.42 -8.11
CA ALA A 18 -4.45 5.61 -6.99
C ALA A 18 -3.45 4.50 -6.61
N VAL A 19 -2.88 3.80 -7.59
CA VAL A 19 -1.84 2.77 -7.37
C VAL A 19 -0.57 3.40 -6.78
N ALA A 20 -0.12 4.51 -7.35
CA ALA A 20 1.06 5.23 -6.87
C ALA A 20 0.87 5.74 -5.44
N ASN A 21 -0.31 6.27 -5.11
CA ASN A 21 -0.64 6.75 -3.77
C ASN A 21 -0.65 5.60 -2.76
N ALA A 22 -1.20 4.43 -3.12
CA ALA A 22 -1.20 3.27 -2.25
C ALA A 22 0.24 2.85 -1.89
N ILE A 23 1.16 2.82 -2.86
CA ILE A 23 2.59 2.57 -2.62
C ILE A 23 3.22 3.70 -1.78
N ALA A 24 2.92 4.96 -2.12
CA ALA A 24 3.50 6.13 -1.48
C ALA A 24 3.19 6.21 0.02
N VAL A 25 2.00 5.77 0.46
CA VAL A 25 1.65 5.71 1.90
C VAL A 25 2.63 4.83 2.66
N TRP A 26 2.97 3.64 2.14
CA TRP A 26 3.91 2.75 2.81
C TRP A 26 5.33 3.30 2.82
N ASN A 27 5.75 3.93 1.73
CA ASN A 27 7.03 4.64 1.68
C ASN A 27 7.08 5.80 2.68
N TYR A 28 6.00 6.55 2.83
CA TYR A 28 5.90 7.63 3.78
C TYR A 28 5.97 7.13 5.23
N LEU A 29 5.24 6.07 5.57
CA LEU A 29 5.29 5.46 6.91
C LEU A 29 6.68 4.94 7.28
N ASN A 30 7.46 4.50 6.29
CA ASN A 30 8.83 4.02 6.45
C ASN A 30 9.91 5.09 6.26
N HIS A 31 9.52 6.33 5.93
CA HIS A 31 10.47 7.41 5.68
C HIS A 31 11.27 7.72 6.95
N PRO A 32 12.60 7.94 6.89
CA PRO A 32 13.43 8.17 8.08
C PRO A 32 12.94 9.28 9.02
N ASP A 33 12.32 10.32 8.46
CA ASP A 33 11.79 11.45 9.24
C ASP A 33 10.42 11.17 9.88
N VAL A 34 9.70 10.16 9.40
CA VAL A 34 8.31 9.85 9.82
C VAL A 34 8.26 8.58 10.67
N LEU A 35 9.09 7.59 10.34
CA LEU A 35 9.16 6.30 11.02
C LEU A 35 9.33 6.44 12.55
N PRO A 36 10.17 7.34 13.09
CA PRO A 36 10.28 7.52 14.54
C PRO A 36 8.92 7.88 15.19
N THR A 37 8.17 8.80 14.58
CA THR A 37 6.85 9.21 15.06
C THR A 37 5.85 8.04 14.99
N VAL A 38 5.86 7.27 13.90
CA VAL A 38 5.01 6.07 13.77
C VAL A 38 5.34 5.04 14.86
N GLN A 39 6.64 4.80 15.09
CA GLN A 39 7.11 3.87 16.11
C GLN A 39 6.75 4.32 17.52
N ASP A 40 6.90 5.60 17.84
CA ASP A 40 6.56 6.15 19.14
C ASP A 40 5.04 6.10 19.38
N ASN A 41 4.22 6.40 18.37
CA ASN A 41 2.77 6.26 18.49
C ASN A 41 2.34 4.81 18.76
N ARG A 42 2.93 3.84 18.06
CA ARG A 42 2.68 2.41 18.31
C ARG A 42 3.11 2.00 19.71
N GLN A 43 4.28 2.48 20.16
CA GLN A 43 4.78 2.20 21.51
C GLN A 43 3.88 2.82 22.60
N ASN A 44 3.36 4.03 22.39
CA ASN A 44 2.45 4.68 23.33
C ASN A 44 1.15 3.87 23.53
N ILE A 45 0.63 3.24 22.47
CA ILE A 45 -0.55 2.36 22.57
C ILE A 45 -0.22 1.11 23.39
N ILE A 46 0.94 0.50 23.18
CA ILE A 46 1.41 -0.67 23.93
C ILE A 46 1.62 -0.31 25.41
N ASP A 47 2.21 0.85 25.71
CA ASP A 47 2.43 1.28 27.08
C ASP A 47 1.11 1.62 27.80
N ALA A 48 0.12 2.18 27.09
CA ALA A 48 -1.22 2.37 27.62
C ALA A 48 -1.91 1.02 27.90
N ALA A 49 -1.76 0.03 27.02
CA ALA A 49 -2.27 -1.33 27.21
C ALA A 49 -1.63 -1.99 28.44
N ARG A 50 -0.31 -1.81 28.65
CA ARG A 50 0.38 -2.25 29.86
C ARG A 50 -0.18 -1.59 31.10
N LEU A 51 -0.38 -0.26 31.09
CA LEU A 51 -0.94 0.45 32.23
C LEU A 51 -2.33 -0.11 32.61
N ILE A 52 -3.20 -0.32 31.63
CA ILE A 52 -4.52 -0.92 31.87
C ILE A 52 -4.38 -2.33 32.46
N ALA A 53 -3.50 -3.17 31.90
CA ALA A 53 -3.25 -4.52 32.39
C ALA A 53 -2.76 -4.55 33.85
N THR A 54 -2.01 -3.53 34.29
CA THR A 54 -1.55 -3.41 35.69
C THR A 54 -2.64 -2.95 36.66
N LEU A 55 -3.63 -2.18 36.18
CA LEU A 55 -4.68 -1.60 37.02
C LEU A 55 -5.93 -2.48 37.11
N ILE A 56 -6.17 -3.32 36.10
CA ILE A 56 -7.38 -4.14 35.99
C ILE A 56 -6.96 -5.59 35.72
N THR A 57 -7.14 -6.46 36.72
CA THR A 57 -6.67 -7.85 36.69
C THR A 57 -7.22 -8.64 35.50
N GLU A 58 -8.46 -8.39 35.11
CA GLU A 58 -9.13 -9.00 33.97
C GLU A 58 -8.46 -8.67 32.63
N PHE A 59 -7.64 -7.62 32.57
CA PHE A 59 -6.88 -7.21 31.40
C PHE A 59 -5.39 -7.56 31.49
N ALA A 60 -4.98 -8.49 32.36
CA ALA A 60 -3.57 -8.87 32.52
C ALA A 60 -2.85 -9.24 31.21
N SER A 61 -3.57 -9.77 30.20
CA SER A 61 -3.01 -10.15 28.89
C SER A 61 -3.05 -9.04 27.83
N LEU A 62 -3.60 -7.86 28.14
CA LEU A 62 -3.90 -6.83 27.14
C LEU A 62 -2.64 -6.32 26.42
N GLU A 63 -1.53 -6.10 27.12
CA GLU A 63 -0.27 -5.68 26.48
C GLU A 63 0.16 -6.67 25.39
N ALA A 64 0.18 -7.96 25.72
CA ALA A 64 0.60 -9.01 24.80
C ALA A 64 -0.33 -9.08 23.57
N LEU A 65 -1.64 -9.01 23.79
CA LEU A 65 -2.63 -9.01 22.72
C LEU A 65 -2.47 -7.79 21.80
N VAL A 66 -2.22 -6.61 22.35
CA VAL A 66 -2.00 -5.39 21.56
C VAL A 66 -0.69 -5.48 20.76
N MET A 67 0.38 -6.04 21.33
CA MET A 67 1.63 -6.25 20.59
C MET A 67 1.45 -7.21 19.41
N GLU A 68 0.75 -8.33 19.61
CA GLU A 68 0.45 -9.29 18.55
C GLU A 68 -0.45 -8.68 17.47
N PHE A 69 -1.52 -7.99 17.89
CA PHE A 69 -2.43 -7.32 16.99
C PHE A 69 -1.72 -6.24 16.16
N ASP A 70 -0.89 -5.41 16.77
CA ASP A 70 -0.18 -4.33 16.08
C ASP A 70 0.75 -4.86 14.98
N ASP A 71 1.54 -5.91 15.28
CA ASP A 71 2.38 -6.57 14.26
C ASP A 71 1.53 -7.17 13.14
N ALA A 72 0.52 -7.96 13.49
CA ALA A 72 -0.34 -8.63 12.52
C ALA A 72 -1.12 -7.63 11.65
N TRP A 73 -1.57 -6.51 12.23
CA TRP A 73 -2.34 -5.49 11.53
C TRP A 73 -1.53 -4.85 10.41
N TYR A 74 -0.30 -4.40 10.69
CA TYR A 74 0.53 -3.74 9.68
C TYR A 74 0.99 -4.70 8.59
N GLU A 75 1.36 -5.93 8.94
CA GLU A 75 1.72 -6.96 7.94
C GLU A 75 0.52 -7.29 7.04
N ASN A 76 -0.66 -7.55 7.64
CA ASN A 76 -1.87 -7.85 6.87
C ASN A 76 -2.28 -6.66 5.97
N ALA A 77 -2.19 -5.43 6.48
CA ALA A 77 -2.50 -4.24 5.70
C ALA A 77 -1.53 -4.05 4.52
N ALA A 78 -0.24 -4.33 4.71
CA ALA A 78 0.76 -4.28 3.65
C ALA A 78 0.48 -5.36 2.59
N ASP A 79 0.22 -6.59 3.02
CA ASP A 79 -0.15 -7.70 2.14
C ASP A 79 -1.39 -7.39 1.32
N ARG A 80 -2.47 -6.91 1.96
CA ARG A 80 -3.71 -6.52 1.28
C ARG A 80 -3.48 -5.41 0.27
N THR A 81 -2.63 -4.44 0.60
CA THR A 81 -2.29 -3.36 -0.34
C THR A 81 -1.52 -3.90 -1.53
N ARG A 82 -0.56 -4.81 -1.33
CA ARG A 82 0.17 -5.46 -2.44
C ARG A 82 -0.77 -6.24 -3.34
N THR A 83 -1.67 -7.04 -2.77
CA THR A 83 -2.67 -7.80 -3.53
C THR A 83 -3.56 -6.87 -4.34
N TRP A 84 -4.08 -5.79 -3.72
CA TRP A 84 -4.89 -4.82 -4.41
C TRP A 84 -4.12 -4.13 -5.55
N VAL A 85 -2.86 -3.76 -5.35
CA VAL A 85 -2.01 -3.21 -6.42
C VAL A 85 -1.84 -4.20 -7.57
N ASP A 86 -1.61 -5.48 -7.26
CA ASP A 86 -1.48 -6.52 -8.29
C ASP A 86 -2.77 -6.67 -9.10
N GLU A 87 -3.93 -6.76 -8.43
CA GLU A 87 -5.25 -6.85 -9.06
C GLU A 87 -5.50 -5.65 -10.00
N MET A 88 -5.21 -4.43 -9.53
CA MET A 88 -5.39 -3.21 -10.30
C MET A 88 -4.49 -3.15 -11.54
N LEU A 89 -3.24 -3.61 -11.43
CA LEU A 89 -2.32 -3.67 -12.56
C LEU A 89 -2.69 -4.78 -13.56
N ASP A 90 -3.17 -5.92 -13.07
CA ASP A 90 -3.67 -7.02 -13.90
C ASP A 90 -4.92 -6.59 -14.69
N GLU A 91 -5.86 -5.87 -14.07
CA GLU A 91 -7.06 -5.35 -14.73
C GLU A 91 -6.70 -4.42 -15.91
N MET A 92 -5.69 -3.56 -15.75
CA MET A 92 -5.23 -2.70 -16.84
C MET A 92 -4.65 -3.50 -18.00
N GLU A 93 -3.81 -4.48 -17.69
CA GLU A 93 -3.14 -5.31 -18.68
C GLU A 93 -4.16 -6.14 -19.47
N GLN A 94 -5.15 -6.71 -18.77
CA GLN A 94 -6.28 -7.43 -19.36
C GLN A 94 -7.16 -6.53 -20.23
N GLY A 95 -7.37 -5.27 -19.85
CA GLY A 95 -8.11 -4.30 -20.68
C GLY A 95 -7.36 -3.93 -21.97
N LEU A 96 -6.02 -3.92 -21.92
CA LEU A 96 -5.18 -3.50 -23.05
C LEU A 96 -4.93 -4.63 -24.06
N ALA A 97 -4.78 -5.87 -23.60
CA ALA A 97 -4.42 -7.01 -24.44
C ALA A 97 -5.36 -7.24 -25.64
N PRO A 98 -6.70 -7.21 -25.51
CA PRO A 98 -7.62 -7.36 -26.66
C PRO A 98 -7.50 -6.22 -27.68
N LEU A 99 -7.19 -5.00 -27.21
CA LEU A 99 -7.02 -3.84 -28.08
C LEU A 99 -5.74 -3.98 -28.91
N ILE A 100 -4.66 -4.49 -28.30
CA ILE A 100 -3.40 -4.81 -29.00
C ILE A 100 -3.65 -5.89 -30.05
N LEU A 101 -4.24 -7.02 -29.66
CA LEU A 101 -4.48 -8.16 -30.57
C LEU A 101 -5.39 -7.82 -31.75
N SER A 102 -6.36 -6.91 -31.55
CA SER A 102 -7.27 -6.47 -32.61
C SER A 102 -6.74 -5.33 -33.48
N GLY A 103 -5.48 -4.88 -33.27
CA GLY A 103 -4.89 -3.75 -34.00
C GLY A 103 -5.54 -2.40 -33.69
N ARG A 104 -6.24 -2.30 -32.55
CA ARG A 104 -6.97 -1.11 -32.07
C ARG A 104 -6.31 -0.47 -30.85
N ALA A 105 -5.04 -0.79 -30.61
CA ALA A 105 -4.27 -0.30 -29.49
C ALA A 105 -4.25 1.24 -29.49
N PRO A 106 -4.46 1.89 -28.33
CA PRO A 106 -4.24 3.33 -28.19
C PRO A 106 -2.80 3.72 -28.58
N PRO A 107 -2.58 4.93 -29.15
CA PRO A 107 -1.24 5.43 -29.47
C PRO A 107 -0.24 5.44 -28.30
N ASN A 108 -0.73 5.53 -27.05
CA ASN A 108 0.09 5.57 -25.84
C ASN A 108 0.33 4.19 -25.20
N THR A 109 -0.06 3.08 -25.85
CA THR A 109 0.03 1.70 -25.33
C THR A 109 1.39 1.37 -24.71
N SER A 110 2.50 1.73 -25.38
CA SER A 110 3.85 1.47 -24.86
C SER A 110 4.13 2.17 -23.53
N ALA A 111 3.64 3.39 -23.35
CA ALA A 111 3.76 4.14 -22.12
C ALA A 111 2.93 3.50 -20.99
N ILE A 112 1.73 2.99 -21.30
CA ILE A 112 0.89 2.29 -20.32
C ILE A 112 1.59 1.03 -19.81
N VAL A 113 2.11 0.20 -20.72
CA VAL A 113 2.82 -1.04 -20.38
C VAL A 113 4.07 -0.73 -19.56
N ALA A 114 4.85 0.29 -19.94
CA ALA A 114 6.01 0.71 -19.18
C ALA A 114 5.65 1.18 -17.76
N MET A 115 4.53 1.90 -17.61
CA MET A 115 4.07 2.37 -16.31
C MET A 115 3.56 1.22 -15.42
N ILE A 116 2.84 0.24 -15.99
CA ILE A 116 2.46 -0.99 -15.28
C ILE A 116 3.70 -1.71 -14.77
N ALA A 117 4.69 -1.94 -15.62
CA ALA A 117 5.94 -2.61 -15.24
C ALA A 117 6.68 -1.85 -14.13
N SER A 118 6.75 -0.51 -14.22
CA SER A 118 7.34 0.33 -13.19
C SER A 118 6.63 0.18 -11.84
N MET A 119 5.30 0.22 -11.83
CA MET A 119 4.51 0.07 -10.59
C MET A 119 4.65 -1.33 -9.99
N ARG A 120 4.72 -2.39 -10.81
CA ARG A 120 5.00 -3.75 -10.32
C ARG A 120 6.37 -3.84 -9.63
N ASN A 121 7.37 -3.13 -10.12
CA ASN A 121 8.68 -3.09 -9.46
C ASN A 121 8.62 -2.37 -8.10
N LEU A 122 7.84 -1.29 -8.00
CA LEU A 122 7.65 -0.52 -6.77
C LEU A 122 6.75 -1.21 -5.73
N ARG A 123 5.99 -2.23 -6.13
CA ARG A 123 5.19 -3.07 -5.22
C ARG A 123 6.01 -3.61 -4.05
N GLY A 124 7.30 -3.91 -4.28
CA GLY A 124 8.22 -4.40 -3.25
C GLY A 124 8.51 -3.40 -2.13
N ASP A 125 8.15 -2.14 -2.31
CA ASP A 125 8.33 -1.07 -1.32
C ASP A 125 7.15 -0.99 -0.33
N ILE A 126 6.04 -1.69 -0.61
CA ILE A 126 4.93 -1.85 0.32
C ILE A 126 5.36 -2.77 1.46
N ARG A 127 5.83 -2.19 2.56
CA ARG A 127 6.35 -2.93 3.72
C ARG A 127 5.77 -2.38 5.01
N ALA A 128 5.41 -3.28 5.91
CA ALA A 128 5.01 -2.91 7.25
C ALA A 128 6.12 -2.08 7.93
N PRO A 129 5.79 -0.96 8.59
CA PRO A 129 6.77 -0.21 9.34
C PRO A 129 7.32 -1.09 10.47
N PRO A 130 8.65 -1.14 10.67
CA PRO A 130 9.21 -1.91 11.77
C PRO A 130 8.83 -1.27 13.11
N ARG A 131 8.57 -2.08 14.13
CA ARG A 131 8.44 -1.58 15.50
C ARG A 131 9.77 -1.06 16.04
N LYS A 132 9.69 -0.19 17.05
CA LYS A 132 10.85 0.19 17.85
C LYS A 132 11.42 -1.07 18.51
N LYS A 133 12.69 -1.37 18.28
CA LYS A 133 13.36 -2.43 19.03
C LYS A 133 13.44 -1.98 20.49
N LYS A 134 13.08 -2.85 21.43
CA LYS A 134 13.37 -2.58 22.85
C LYS A 134 14.90 -2.42 22.98
N PRO A 135 15.37 -1.39 23.71
CA PRO A 135 16.79 -1.29 24.06
C PRO A 135 17.25 -2.50 24.87
#